data_AF-A0A1D9LEW7-F1
#
_entry.id   AF-A0A1D9LEW7-F1
#
_cell.length_a   1.000
_cell.length_b   1.000
_cell.length_c   1.000
_cell.angle_alpha   90.00
_cell.angle_beta   90.00
_cell.angle_gamma   90.00
#
_symmetry.space_group_name_H-M   'P 1'
#
loop_
_entity.id
_entity.type
_entity.pdbx_description
1 polymer ?
#
loop_
_entity_poly.entity_id
_entity_poly.type
_entity_poly.pdbx_seq_one_letter_code
_entity_poly.pdbx_strand_id
1 'polypeptide(L)'
;MSVIHCDIALPAGFRPQDILAFHRRDGERLAEQVDDDGLKKGLLWQGLPACLDLRFRADRAILGLDVDGESGDAGELERMGRRMLGLNQPVEAFERQYRGHPQLGGLIAARAGLRVPQTATPFEALAWAITGQQISVAAAVTIRRRMLLLCDCRHSSGLLCHPDAGRLAVLTAEQLGEAGFSRAKSRAILALSQAAASGELPLDAWLDGAAAEKISERLLAVPGIGPWTVSYALLRGYGWLDGSLHGDVAVRKALGMVLGAADKPDQRQTQAWLEAFSPWRALVAAHLWALLQAGGF
;
A
#
# COMPACT_ATOMS: atom_id res chain seq x y z
N MET A 1 25.12 12.43 5.45
CA MET A 1 23.76 12.99 5.36
C MET A 1 23.65 13.67 4.03
N SER A 2 22.89 13.07 3.13
CA SER A 2 22.56 13.66 1.83
C SER A 2 21.06 13.92 1.80
N VAL A 3 20.67 15.12 1.38
CA VAL A 3 19.27 15.44 1.16
C VAL A 3 19.05 15.57 -0.34
N ILE A 4 18.17 14.72 -0.88
CA ILE A 4 17.71 14.81 -2.27
C ILE A 4 16.29 15.35 -2.30
N HIS A 5 15.97 16.10 -3.35
CA HIS A 5 14.68 16.76 -3.51
C HIS A 5 14.09 16.53 -4.90
N CYS A 6 12.77 16.46 -4.97
CA CYS A 6 12.03 16.59 -6.22
C CYS A 6 10.69 17.29 -5.97
N ASP A 7 10.13 17.92 -6.99
CA ASP A 7 8.76 18.42 -6.98
C ASP A 7 7.93 17.72 -8.06
N ILE A 8 6.69 17.38 -7.71
CA ILE A 8 5.78 16.65 -8.58
C ILE A 8 4.52 17.49 -8.77
N ALA A 9 4.20 17.81 -10.02
CA ALA A 9 2.94 18.44 -10.38
C ALA A 9 1.75 17.51 -10.10
N LEU A 10 0.70 18.06 -9.49
CA LEU A 10 -0.53 17.37 -9.15
C LEU A 10 -1.64 17.74 -10.13
N PRO A 11 -2.47 16.78 -10.57
CA PRO A 11 -3.60 17.07 -11.44
C PRO A 11 -4.67 17.89 -10.69
N ALA A 12 -5.49 18.62 -11.46
CA ALA A 12 -6.65 19.30 -10.91
C ALA A 12 -7.57 18.31 -10.18
N GLY A 13 -8.05 18.69 -8.99
CA GLY A 13 -8.90 17.82 -8.17
C GLY A 13 -8.15 16.67 -7.49
N PHE A 14 -6.80 16.66 -7.49
CA PHE A 14 -6.04 15.75 -6.66
C PHE A 14 -6.47 15.87 -5.19
N ARG A 15 -6.45 14.75 -4.46
CA ARG A 15 -7.00 14.62 -3.11
C ARG A 15 -5.90 14.29 -2.10
N PRO A 16 -5.10 15.27 -1.64
CA PRO A 16 -4.02 15.03 -0.68
C PRO A 16 -4.48 14.29 0.57
N GLN A 17 -5.67 14.61 1.05
CA GLN A 17 -6.22 14.01 2.27
C GLN A 17 -6.42 12.50 2.17
N ASP A 18 -6.65 11.95 0.98
CA ASP A 18 -6.77 10.50 0.80
C ASP A 18 -5.39 9.80 0.95
N ILE A 19 -4.30 10.48 0.53
CA ILE A 19 -2.92 10.03 0.76
C ILE A 19 -2.57 10.13 2.25
N LEU A 20 -2.86 11.27 2.88
CA LEU A 20 -2.56 11.52 4.29
C LEU A 20 -3.34 10.58 5.21
N ALA A 21 -4.61 10.29 4.92
CA ALA A 21 -5.44 9.34 5.68
C ALA A 21 -4.79 7.95 5.74
N PHE A 22 -4.28 7.45 4.61
CA PHE A 22 -3.60 6.16 4.55
C PHE A 22 -2.34 6.10 5.44
N HIS A 23 -1.60 7.20 5.57
CA HIS A 23 -0.41 7.26 6.43
C HIS A 23 -0.73 7.62 7.90
N ARG A 24 -1.92 8.15 8.20
CA ARG A 24 -2.33 8.58 9.56
C ARG A 24 -2.83 7.43 10.45
N ARG A 25 -2.77 6.18 9.98
CA ARG A 25 -3.35 5.01 10.66
C ARG A 25 -2.67 4.63 11.98
N ASP A 26 -1.42 5.04 12.20
CA ASP A 26 -0.70 4.80 13.46
C ASP A 26 -0.68 6.05 14.36
N GLY A 27 -1.48 6.02 15.43
CA GLY A 27 -1.59 7.12 16.39
C GLY A 27 -0.32 7.40 17.20
N GLU A 28 0.60 6.43 17.32
CA GLU A 28 1.87 6.59 18.05
C GLU A 28 2.96 7.28 17.20
N ARG A 29 2.73 7.41 15.90
CA ARG A 29 3.56 8.19 14.96
C ARG A 29 5.06 7.82 14.97
N LEU A 30 5.38 6.56 15.26
CA LEU A 30 6.78 6.11 15.39
C LEU A 30 7.52 6.06 14.05
N ALA A 31 6.83 5.70 12.97
CA ALA A 31 7.40 5.65 11.62
C ALA A 31 6.83 6.71 10.68
N GLU A 32 5.64 7.24 10.98
CA GLU A 32 4.92 8.18 10.13
C GLU A 32 4.32 9.29 10.99
N GLN A 33 4.69 10.53 10.69
CA GLN A 33 4.13 11.73 11.32
C GLN A 33 3.36 12.49 10.26
N VAL A 34 2.04 12.55 10.41
CA VAL A 34 1.13 13.17 9.44
C VAL A 34 0.48 14.39 10.05
N ASP A 35 0.56 15.53 9.37
CA ASP A 35 -0.18 16.75 9.68
C ASP A 35 -1.21 17.05 8.57
N ASP A 36 -1.71 18.28 8.48
CA ASP A 36 -2.75 18.65 7.52
C ASP A 36 -2.20 18.84 6.10
N ASP A 37 -0.91 19.17 5.99
CA ASP A 37 -0.25 19.59 4.75
C ASP A 37 0.78 18.58 4.24
N GLY A 38 1.03 17.50 4.96
CA GLY A 38 2.07 16.55 4.58
C GLY A 38 2.30 15.41 5.55
N LEU A 39 3.36 14.66 5.26
CA LEU A 39 3.83 13.58 6.11
C LEU A 39 5.35 13.51 6.14
N LYS A 40 5.89 13.12 7.30
CA LYS A 40 7.24 12.56 7.42
C LYS A 40 7.16 11.05 7.59
N LYS A 41 7.99 10.30 6.88
CA LYS A 41 8.01 8.83 6.92
C LYS A 41 9.43 8.29 6.96
N GLY A 42 9.70 7.44 7.95
CA GLY A 42 10.92 6.64 8.01
C GLY A 42 10.86 5.47 7.02
N LEU A 43 11.92 5.29 6.23
CA LEU A 43 12.08 4.19 5.29
C LEU A 43 13.56 3.83 5.13
N LEU A 44 13.85 2.61 4.66
CA LEU A 44 15.20 2.28 4.21
C LEU A 44 15.35 2.62 2.72
N TRP A 45 16.34 3.44 2.41
CA TRP A 45 16.71 3.84 1.07
C TRP A 45 18.04 3.18 0.69
N GLN A 46 18.01 2.22 -0.23
CA GLN A 46 19.20 1.45 -0.63
C GLN A 46 19.96 0.86 0.58
N GLY A 47 19.21 0.39 1.59
CA GLY A 47 19.74 -0.19 2.83
C GLY A 47 20.11 0.82 3.93
N LEU A 48 20.04 2.12 3.66
CA LEU A 48 20.33 3.19 4.61
C LEU A 48 19.05 3.77 5.22
N PRO A 49 19.01 4.09 6.54
CA PRO A 49 17.91 4.83 7.12
C PRO A 49 17.70 6.19 6.43
N ALA A 50 16.44 6.51 6.14
CA ALA A 50 16.06 7.76 5.51
C ALA A 50 14.73 8.28 6.04
N CYS A 51 14.57 9.60 6.02
CA CYS A 51 13.33 10.30 6.31
C CYS A 51 12.80 11.01 5.06
N LEU A 52 11.69 10.52 4.53
CA LEU A 52 10.91 11.20 3.52
C LEU A 52 10.09 12.32 4.18
N ASP A 53 10.23 13.55 3.71
CA ASP A 53 9.32 14.68 3.99
C ASP A 53 8.54 15.00 2.71
N LEU A 54 7.23 14.75 2.72
CA LEU A 54 6.31 15.02 1.62
C LEU A 54 5.36 16.14 2.03
N ARG A 55 5.37 17.25 1.27
CA ARG A 55 4.55 18.44 1.51
C ARG A 55 3.68 18.78 0.31
N PHE A 56 2.39 18.92 0.57
CA PHE A 56 1.43 19.42 -0.41
C PHE A 56 1.41 20.94 -0.42
N ARG A 57 1.47 21.54 -1.61
CA ARG A 57 1.41 22.99 -1.85
C ARG A 57 0.58 23.23 -3.10
N ALA A 58 -0.62 23.77 -2.96
CA ALA A 58 -1.53 24.06 -4.07
C ALA A 58 -1.63 22.91 -5.09
N ASP A 59 -0.94 23.03 -6.22
CA ASP A 59 -0.90 22.09 -7.35
C ASP A 59 0.37 21.22 -7.40
N ARG A 60 1.13 21.14 -6.30
CA ARG A 60 2.40 20.39 -6.22
C ARG A 60 2.56 19.59 -4.95
N ALA A 61 3.32 18.51 -5.06
CA ALA A 61 3.89 17.75 -3.97
C ALA A 61 5.41 17.95 -3.97
N ILE A 62 5.95 18.48 -2.88
CA ILE A 62 7.38 18.70 -2.67
C ILE A 62 7.90 17.57 -1.80
N LEU A 63 8.90 16.85 -2.29
CA LEU A 63 9.54 15.74 -1.58
C LEU A 63 10.98 16.12 -1.24
N GLY A 64 11.37 15.83 0.00
CA GLY A 64 12.76 15.75 0.43
C GLY A 64 13.02 14.38 1.03
N LEU A 65 14.17 13.79 0.74
CA LEU A 65 14.63 12.55 1.37
C LEU A 65 15.98 12.82 2.02
N ASP A 66 16.00 12.85 3.34
CA ASP A 66 17.21 12.92 4.15
C ASP A 66 17.69 11.50 4.42
N VAL A 67 18.93 11.18 4.04
CA VAL A 67 19.51 9.84 4.15
C VAL A 67 20.73 9.86 5.07
N ASP A 68 20.79 8.93 6.02
CA ASP A 68 21.93 8.73 6.94
C ASP A 68 23.13 8.08 6.23
N GLY A 69 23.65 8.73 5.18
CA GLY A 69 24.81 8.28 4.41
C GLY A 69 25.06 9.15 3.18
N GLU A 70 25.75 8.59 2.20
CA GLU A 70 25.87 9.12 0.84
C GLU A 70 25.03 8.23 -0.10
N SER A 71 23.82 8.65 -0.40
CA SER A 71 22.98 8.01 -1.41
C SER A 71 21.98 9.05 -1.94
N GLY A 72 21.89 9.18 -3.26
CA GLY A 72 21.01 10.15 -3.87
C GLY A 72 20.72 9.87 -5.34
N ASP A 73 19.46 9.58 -5.64
CA ASP A 73 18.91 9.62 -7.00
C ASP A 73 17.57 10.36 -6.93
N ALA A 74 17.57 11.65 -7.29
CA ALA A 74 16.37 12.47 -7.30
C ALA A 74 15.32 11.94 -8.28
N GLY A 75 15.73 11.28 -9.37
CA GLY A 75 14.82 10.64 -10.30
C GLY A 75 14.16 9.39 -9.71
N GLU A 76 14.89 8.60 -8.91
CA GLU A 76 14.31 7.48 -8.15
C GLU A 76 13.32 7.98 -7.09
N LEU A 77 13.66 9.07 -6.38
CA LEU A 77 12.74 9.72 -5.44
C LEU A 77 11.47 10.20 -6.15
N GLU A 78 11.58 10.84 -7.32
CA GLU A 78 10.41 11.27 -8.08
C GLU A 78 9.55 10.08 -8.52
N ARG A 79 10.17 9.00 -9.03
CA ARG A 79 9.45 7.76 -9.40
C ARG A 79 8.71 7.16 -8.20
N MET A 80 9.35 7.06 -7.04
CA MET A 80 8.70 6.59 -5.81
C MET A 80 7.57 7.52 -5.38
N GLY A 81 7.80 8.84 -5.37
CA GLY A 81 6.79 9.83 -5.02
C GLY A 81 5.55 9.75 -5.90
N ARG A 82 5.72 9.67 -7.22
CA ARG A 82 4.61 9.50 -8.17
C ARG A 82 3.80 8.24 -7.90
N ARG A 83 4.45 7.13 -7.56
CA ARG A 83 3.78 5.87 -7.17
C ARG A 83 3.00 6.04 -5.87
N MET A 84 3.63 6.55 -4.82
CA MET A 84 2.98 6.76 -3.51
C MET A 84 1.73 7.64 -3.63
N LEU A 85 1.78 8.67 -4.47
CA LEU A 85 0.66 9.57 -4.78
C LEU A 85 -0.38 8.97 -5.74
N GLY A 86 -0.16 7.76 -6.27
CA GLY A 86 -1.05 7.11 -7.22
C GLY A 86 -1.13 7.82 -8.59
N LEU A 87 -0.16 8.66 -8.94
CA LEU A 87 -0.21 9.47 -10.16
C LEU A 87 -0.03 8.67 -11.45
N ASN A 88 0.42 7.43 -11.35
CA ASN A 88 0.52 6.51 -12.49
C ASN A 88 -0.79 5.75 -12.76
N GLN A 89 -1.85 6.03 -11.99
CA GLN A 89 -3.16 5.40 -12.15
C GLN A 89 -4.02 6.21 -13.12
N PRO A 90 -4.50 5.61 -14.24
CA PRO A 90 -5.32 6.31 -15.24
C PRO A 90 -6.78 6.42 -14.78
N VAL A 91 -7.01 7.02 -13.61
CA VAL A 91 -8.34 7.08 -12.95
C VAL A 91 -9.36 7.83 -13.79
N GLU A 92 -8.94 8.84 -14.56
CA GLU A 92 -9.80 9.60 -15.47
C GLU A 92 -10.35 8.72 -16.61
N ALA A 93 -9.65 7.66 -17.00
CA ALA A 93 -10.15 6.70 -17.99
C ALA A 93 -11.28 5.85 -17.39
N PHE A 94 -11.06 5.33 -16.18
CA PHE A 94 -12.07 4.59 -15.41
C PHE A 94 -13.32 5.44 -15.17
N GLU A 95 -13.17 6.68 -14.72
CA GLU A 95 -14.31 7.55 -14.44
C GLU A 95 -15.10 7.89 -15.70
N ARG A 96 -14.43 8.19 -16.81
CA ARG A 96 -15.10 8.45 -18.09
C ARG A 96 -15.94 7.25 -18.55
N GLN A 97 -15.43 6.04 -18.33
CA GLN A 97 -16.09 4.79 -18.67
C GLN A 97 -17.30 4.50 -17.76
N TYR A 98 -17.19 4.73 -16.45
CA TYR A 98 -18.17 4.26 -15.47
C TYR A 98 -19.00 5.34 -14.75
N ARG A 99 -18.77 6.64 -15.02
CA ARG A 99 -19.52 7.74 -14.36
C ARG A 99 -21.03 7.68 -14.53
N GLY A 100 -21.52 7.08 -15.62
CA GLY A 100 -22.95 6.87 -15.89
C GLY A 100 -23.48 5.50 -15.48
N HIS A 101 -22.63 4.62 -14.92
CA HIS A 101 -23.02 3.26 -14.56
C HIS A 101 -24.01 3.29 -13.37
N PRO A 102 -25.13 2.54 -13.41
CA PRO A 102 -26.17 2.63 -12.39
C PRO A 102 -25.69 2.31 -10.97
N GLN A 103 -24.68 1.45 -10.83
CA GLN A 103 -24.13 1.06 -9.52
C GLN A 103 -22.84 1.80 -9.15
N LEU A 104 -22.07 2.31 -10.12
CA LEU A 104 -20.76 2.95 -9.86
C LEU A 104 -20.80 4.47 -9.97
N GLY A 105 -21.73 5.05 -10.74
CA GLY A 105 -21.78 6.48 -11.00
C GLY A 105 -21.87 7.30 -9.71
N GLY A 106 -22.70 6.86 -8.76
CA GLY A 106 -22.80 7.49 -7.44
C GLY A 106 -21.51 7.35 -6.61
N LEU A 107 -20.85 6.18 -6.65
CA LEU A 107 -19.58 5.94 -5.94
C LEU A 107 -18.45 6.80 -6.51
N ILE A 108 -18.41 6.94 -7.83
CA ILE A 108 -17.44 7.78 -8.55
C ILE A 108 -17.71 9.25 -8.23
N ALA A 109 -18.95 9.72 -8.37
CA ALA A 109 -19.30 11.10 -8.10
C ALA A 109 -18.99 11.53 -6.66
N ALA A 110 -19.19 10.64 -5.69
CA ALA A 110 -18.88 10.92 -4.28
C ALA A 110 -17.38 11.11 -4.01
N ARG A 111 -16.51 10.52 -4.84
CA ARG A 111 -15.05 10.50 -4.66
C ARG A 111 -14.33 10.66 -6.00
N ALA A 112 -14.72 11.66 -6.80
CA ALA A 112 -14.08 11.90 -8.10
C ALA A 112 -12.58 12.20 -7.91
N GLY A 113 -11.73 11.65 -8.78
CA GLY A 113 -10.28 11.70 -8.72
C GLY A 113 -9.63 10.72 -7.73
N LEU A 114 -10.39 9.77 -7.17
CA LEU A 114 -9.87 8.79 -6.20
C LEU A 114 -8.71 8.00 -6.80
N ARG A 115 -7.54 8.13 -6.16
CA ARG A 115 -6.34 7.32 -6.44
C ARG A 115 -6.03 6.47 -5.23
N VAL A 116 -5.47 5.29 -5.45
CA VAL A 116 -5.03 4.39 -4.39
C VAL A 116 -3.60 4.73 -3.99
N PRO A 117 -3.33 5.19 -2.75
CA PRO A 117 -1.96 5.41 -2.30
C PRO A 117 -1.13 4.12 -2.36
N GLN A 118 0.09 4.18 -2.90
CA GLN A 118 1.02 3.05 -2.87
C GLN A 118 1.96 3.15 -1.66
N THR A 119 2.50 2.03 -1.21
CA THR A 119 3.61 2.02 -0.24
C THR A 119 4.90 2.49 -0.90
N ALA A 120 5.94 2.78 -0.12
CA ALA A 120 7.22 3.26 -0.67
C ALA A 120 7.88 2.17 -1.55
N THR A 121 7.81 0.91 -1.09
CA THR A 121 8.32 -0.27 -1.80
C THR A 121 7.24 -1.35 -1.92
N PRO A 122 7.34 -2.26 -2.93
CA PRO A 122 6.48 -3.43 -3.00
C PRO A 122 6.64 -4.38 -1.81
N PHE A 123 7.84 -4.46 -1.23
CA PHE A 123 8.07 -5.24 -0.01
C PHE A 123 7.23 -4.73 1.17
N GLU A 124 7.14 -3.40 1.36
CA GLU A 124 6.29 -2.81 2.39
C GLU A 124 4.79 -3.16 2.16
N ALA A 125 4.31 -3.17 0.91
CA ALA A 125 2.94 -3.58 0.60
C ALA A 125 2.68 -5.04 0.98
N LEU A 126 3.60 -5.95 0.66
CA LEU A 126 3.50 -7.38 0.97
C LEU A 126 3.59 -7.66 2.47
N ALA A 127 4.55 -7.03 3.17
CA ALA A 127 4.71 -7.15 4.60
C ALA A 127 3.46 -6.66 5.34
N TRP A 128 2.88 -5.53 4.91
CA TRP A 128 1.62 -5.03 5.43
C TRP A 128 0.46 -5.99 5.16
N ALA A 129 0.36 -6.53 3.94
CA ALA A 129 -0.71 -7.47 3.58
C ALA A 129 -0.68 -8.73 4.45
N ILE A 130 0.49 -9.35 4.63
CA ILE A 130 0.71 -10.52 5.50
C ILE A 130 0.34 -10.18 6.95
N THR A 131 0.83 -9.04 7.46
CA THR A 131 0.54 -8.57 8.81
C THR A 131 -0.96 -8.44 9.04
N GLY A 132 -1.69 -7.87 8.08
CA GLY A 132 -3.12 -7.60 8.14
C GLY A 132 -4.06 -8.79 7.89
N GLN A 133 -3.56 -9.96 7.49
CA GLN A 133 -4.42 -11.10 7.16
C GLN A 133 -5.36 -11.47 8.32
N GLN A 134 -6.66 -11.57 8.02
CA GLN A 134 -7.70 -12.09 8.94
C GLN A 134 -7.84 -11.33 10.28
N ILE A 135 -7.36 -10.08 10.36
CA ILE A 135 -7.47 -9.25 11.56
C ILE A 135 -7.96 -7.84 11.22
N SER A 136 -8.32 -7.06 12.24
CA SER A 136 -8.67 -5.65 12.06
C SER A 136 -7.44 -4.81 11.71
N VAL A 137 -7.66 -3.65 11.08
CA VAL A 137 -6.60 -2.68 10.78
C VAL A 137 -5.89 -2.23 12.06
N ALA A 138 -6.63 -1.98 13.15
CA ALA A 138 -6.04 -1.57 14.44
C ALA A 138 -5.10 -2.64 15.03
N ALA A 139 -5.47 -3.92 14.92
CA ALA A 139 -4.59 -5.02 15.33
C ALA A 139 -3.34 -5.11 14.43
N ALA A 140 -3.50 -4.94 13.11
CA ALA A 140 -2.39 -4.93 12.16
C ALA A 140 -1.41 -3.77 12.41
N VAL A 141 -1.92 -2.56 12.71
CA VAL A 141 -1.10 -1.40 13.11
C VAL A 141 -0.30 -1.72 14.37
N THR A 142 -0.91 -2.37 15.36
CA THR A 142 -0.22 -2.74 16.61
C THR A 142 0.92 -3.74 16.35
N ILE A 143 0.68 -4.77 15.53
CA ILE A 143 1.71 -5.75 15.16
C ILE A 143 2.83 -5.08 14.37
N ARG A 144 2.50 -4.22 13.39
CA ARG A 144 3.49 -3.43 12.64
C ARG A 144 4.35 -2.60 13.58
N ARG A 145 3.75 -1.91 14.55
CA ARG A 145 4.50 -1.09 15.52
C ARG A 145 5.52 -1.92 16.31
N ARG A 146 5.12 -3.09 16.79
CA ARG A 146 6.01 -4.01 17.50
C ARG A 146 7.11 -4.55 16.60
N MET A 147 6.81 -4.85 15.33
CA MET A 147 7.82 -5.22 14.33
C MET A 147 8.85 -4.10 14.12
N LEU A 148 8.40 -2.85 13.99
CA LEU A 148 9.30 -1.71 13.83
C LEU A 148 10.23 -1.54 15.05
N LEU A 149 9.69 -1.70 16.27
CA LEU A 149 10.46 -1.63 17.50
C LEU A 149 11.44 -2.80 17.65
N LEU A 150 11.06 -4.00 17.20
CA LEU A 150 11.93 -5.18 17.21
C LEU A 150 13.12 -5.01 16.25
N CYS A 151 12.89 -4.46 15.05
CA CYS A 151 13.95 -4.22 14.07
C CYS A 151 14.83 -3.00 14.41
N ASP A 152 14.26 -2.02 15.13
CA ASP A 152 14.88 -0.79 15.61
C ASP A 152 15.73 -0.03 14.57
N CYS A 153 15.32 -0.08 13.30
CA CYS A 153 15.98 0.65 12.22
C CYS A 153 15.59 2.13 12.32
N ARG A 154 16.46 3.00 12.84
CA ARG A 154 16.16 4.43 13.07
C ARG A 154 16.91 5.33 12.11
N HIS A 155 16.19 6.32 11.58
CA HIS A 155 16.82 7.50 10.98
C HIS A 155 17.26 8.47 12.09
N SER A 156 18.28 9.28 11.85
CA SER A 156 18.81 10.30 12.76
C SER A 156 17.76 11.29 13.29
N SER A 157 16.64 11.49 12.55
CA SER A 157 15.46 12.23 13.01
C SER A 157 14.70 11.59 14.20
N GLY A 158 14.99 10.33 14.54
CA GLY A 158 14.29 9.54 15.55
C GLY A 158 13.16 8.65 15.01
N LEU A 159 12.70 8.85 13.77
CA LEU A 159 11.69 8.00 13.13
C LEU A 159 12.20 6.57 12.90
N LEU A 160 11.34 5.59 13.19
CA LEU A 160 11.55 4.20 12.80
C LEU A 160 11.31 4.04 11.30
N CYS A 161 12.25 3.41 10.63
CA CYS A 161 12.17 3.04 9.24
C CYS A 161 11.44 1.72 9.09
N HIS A 162 10.57 1.61 8.07
CA HIS A 162 10.06 0.30 7.70
C HIS A 162 11.23 -0.62 7.31
N PRO A 163 11.39 -1.81 7.92
CA PRO A 163 12.48 -2.71 7.60
C PRO A 163 12.37 -3.22 6.16
N ASP A 164 13.50 -3.42 5.52
CA ASP A 164 13.59 -4.09 4.22
C ASP A 164 13.56 -5.62 4.42
N ALA A 165 13.64 -6.34 3.30
CA ALA A 165 13.67 -7.79 3.29
C ALA A 165 14.86 -8.36 4.08
N GLY A 166 16.05 -7.76 3.97
CA GLY A 166 17.25 -8.23 4.67
C GLY A 166 17.10 -8.16 6.19
N ARG A 167 16.51 -7.07 6.70
CA ARG A 167 16.27 -6.88 8.14
C ARG A 167 15.27 -7.87 8.71
N LEU A 168 14.23 -8.22 7.96
CA LEU A 168 13.25 -9.21 8.40
C LEU A 168 13.72 -10.66 8.18
N ALA A 169 14.57 -10.93 7.18
CA ALA A 169 15.04 -12.28 6.84
C ALA A 169 15.89 -12.93 7.94
N VAL A 170 16.55 -12.12 8.78
CA VAL A 170 17.43 -12.58 9.87
C VAL A 170 16.71 -12.78 11.21
N LEU A 171 15.42 -12.45 11.29
CA LEU A 171 14.64 -12.67 12.51
C LEU A 171 14.23 -14.14 12.66
N THR A 172 13.93 -14.55 13.89
CA THR A 172 13.34 -15.86 14.16
C THR A 172 11.82 -15.78 14.22
N ALA A 173 11.16 -16.93 14.04
CA ALA A 173 9.71 -17.02 14.18
C ALA A 173 9.23 -16.70 15.61
N GLU A 174 10.08 -16.93 16.62
CA GLU A 174 9.83 -16.61 18.02
C GLU A 174 9.84 -15.10 18.24
N GLN A 175 10.85 -14.38 17.76
CA GLN A 175 10.91 -12.91 17.84
C GLN A 175 9.70 -12.26 17.16
N LEU A 176 9.29 -12.76 16.00
CA LEU A 176 8.07 -12.30 15.32
C LEU A 176 6.81 -12.63 16.13
N GLY A 177 6.78 -13.79 16.79
CA GLY A 177 5.72 -14.18 17.70
C GLY A 177 5.58 -13.21 18.88
N GLU A 178 6.69 -12.79 19.49
CA GLU A 178 6.74 -11.76 20.54
C GLU A 178 6.22 -10.40 20.03
N ALA A 179 6.49 -10.07 18.76
CA ALA A 179 5.92 -8.90 18.10
C ALA A 179 4.42 -9.04 17.77
N GLY A 180 3.81 -10.21 18.00
CA GLY A 180 2.38 -10.47 17.84
C GLY A 180 1.99 -11.15 16.53
N PHE A 181 2.95 -11.62 15.72
CA PHE A 181 2.65 -12.44 14.55
C PHE A 181 2.16 -13.83 14.98
N SER A 182 1.15 -14.35 14.29
CA SER A 182 0.80 -15.77 14.43
C SER A 182 1.88 -16.64 13.77
N ARG A 183 1.96 -17.92 14.15
CA ARG A 183 2.90 -18.88 13.52
C ARG A 183 2.84 -18.88 11.99
N ALA A 184 1.62 -18.81 11.44
CA ALA A 184 1.42 -18.76 9.99
C ALA A 184 1.97 -17.48 9.37
N LYS A 185 1.74 -16.32 10.00
CA LYS A 185 2.25 -15.03 9.54
C LYS A 185 3.76 -14.92 9.71
N SER A 186 4.33 -15.43 10.81
CA SER A 186 5.78 -15.48 11.02
C SER A 186 6.46 -16.31 9.93
N ARG A 187 5.89 -17.47 9.58
CA ARG A 187 6.42 -18.28 8.47
C ARG A 187 6.32 -17.55 7.12
N ALA A 188 5.19 -16.90 6.84
CA ALA A 188 4.98 -16.20 5.58
C ALA A 188 5.91 -14.99 5.42
N ILE A 189 6.06 -14.17 6.47
CA ILE A 189 6.93 -12.99 6.42
C ILE A 189 8.40 -13.39 6.31
N LEU A 190 8.85 -14.44 7.00
CA LEU A 190 10.22 -14.94 6.87
C LEU A 190 10.49 -15.51 5.48
N ALA A 191 9.59 -16.34 4.94
CA ALA A 191 9.73 -16.90 3.60
C ALA A 191 9.80 -15.80 2.52
N LEU A 192 8.91 -14.82 2.60
CA LEU A 192 8.93 -13.65 1.70
C LEU A 192 10.25 -12.87 1.84
N SER A 193 10.65 -12.58 3.08
CA SER A 193 11.84 -11.76 3.35
C SER A 193 13.11 -12.44 2.88
N GLN A 194 13.24 -13.76 3.09
CA GLN A 194 14.37 -14.54 2.61
C GLN A 194 14.43 -14.59 1.08
N ALA A 195 13.30 -14.86 0.42
CA ALA A 195 13.23 -14.91 -1.04
C ALA A 195 13.51 -13.53 -1.69
N ALA A 196 13.07 -12.44 -1.07
CA ALA A 196 13.39 -11.09 -1.54
C ALA A 196 14.86 -10.72 -1.28
N ALA A 197 15.40 -11.02 -0.08
CA ALA A 197 16.79 -10.72 0.27
C ALA A 197 17.81 -11.53 -0.53
N SER A 198 17.47 -12.75 -0.95
CA SER A 198 18.32 -13.59 -1.81
C SER A 198 18.27 -13.19 -3.29
N GLY A 199 17.35 -12.30 -3.68
CA GLY A 199 17.08 -11.95 -5.07
C GLY A 199 16.22 -12.96 -5.84
N GLU A 200 15.73 -14.02 -5.19
CA GLU A 200 14.79 -14.97 -5.80
C GLU A 200 13.47 -14.28 -6.19
N LEU A 201 13.01 -13.32 -5.38
CA LEU A 201 11.91 -12.41 -5.72
C LEU A 201 12.47 -11.00 -5.89
N PRO A 202 12.78 -10.57 -7.13
CA PRO A 202 13.33 -9.25 -7.39
C PRO A 202 12.21 -8.19 -7.40
N LEU A 203 11.60 -7.96 -6.24
CA LEU A 203 10.38 -7.16 -6.05
C LEU A 203 10.52 -5.74 -6.63
N ASP A 204 11.63 -5.05 -6.38
CA ASP A 204 11.83 -3.69 -6.86
C ASP A 204 12.07 -3.66 -8.37
N ALA A 205 12.78 -4.64 -8.94
CA ALA A 205 13.00 -4.73 -10.39
C ALA A 205 11.70 -4.97 -11.18
N TRP A 206 10.66 -5.52 -10.55
CA TRP A 206 9.36 -5.68 -11.18
C TRP A 206 8.60 -4.36 -11.37
N LEU A 207 9.01 -3.27 -10.71
CA LEU A 207 8.48 -1.93 -10.95
C LEU A 207 8.72 -1.44 -12.38
N ASP A 208 9.74 -1.98 -13.06
CA ASP A 208 10.12 -1.62 -14.43
C ASP A 208 9.27 -2.35 -15.51
N GLY A 209 8.01 -2.63 -15.18
CA GLY A 209 7.00 -3.12 -16.14
C GLY A 209 6.86 -4.64 -16.22
N ALA A 210 7.15 -5.38 -15.14
CA ALA A 210 6.85 -6.81 -15.12
C ALA A 210 5.32 -7.06 -15.16
N ALA A 211 4.90 -8.07 -15.92
CA ALA A 211 3.50 -8.44 -16.05
C ALA A 211 2.91 -8.91 -14.71
N ALA A 212 1.70 -8.44 -14.38
CA ALA A 212 1.01 -8.74 -13.13
C ALA A 212 0.79 -10.25 -12.93
N GLU A 213 0.56 -11.00 -14.01
CA GLU A 213 0.39 -12.45 -14.01
C GLU A 213 1.67 -13.16 -13.55
N LYS A 214 2.83 -12.72 -14.04
CA LYS A 214 4.14 -13.27 -13.67
C LYS A 214 4.47 -12.97 -12.21
N ILE A 215 4.20 -11.75 -11.76
CA ILE A 215 4.36 -11.37 -10.34
C ILE A 215 3.43 -12.24 -9.48
N SER A 216 2.17 -12.41 -9.90
CA SER A 216 1.17 -13.21 -9.18
C SER A 216 1.61 -14.65 -9.00
N GLU A 217 2.05 -15.31 -10.07
CA GLU A 217 2.52 -16.69 -10.05
C GLU A 217 3.66 -16.88 -9.04
N ARG A 218 4.66 -15.99 -9.08
CA ARG A 218 5.82 -16.04 -8.19
C ARG A 218 5.45 -15.79 -6.74
N LEU A 219 4.55 -14.84 -6.47
CA LEU A 219 4.10 -14.54 -5.11
C LEU A 219 3.22 -15.67 -4.54
N LEU A 220 2.38 -16.31 -5.35
CA LEU A 220 1.54 -17.44 -4.93
C LEU A 220 2.36 -18.68 -4.54
N ALA A 221 3.58 -18.82 -5.09
CA ALA A 221 4.49 -19.88 -4.70
C ALA A 221 5.06 -19.72 -3.27
N VAL A 222 4.97 -18.51 -2.68
CA VAL A 222 5.46 -18.25 -1.32
C VAL A 222 4.47 -18.78 -0.28
N PRO A 223 4.91 -19.66 0.66
CA PRO A 223 4.01 -20.22 1.66
C PRO A 223 3.31 -19.15 2.51
N GLY A 224 1.98 -19.17 2.53
CA GLY A 224 1.16 -18.23 3.30
C GLY A 224 0.78 -16.94 2.56
N ILE A 225 1.21 -16.79 1.30
CA ILE A 225 0.71 -15.75 0.39
C ILE A 225 -0.40 -16.35 -0.48
N GLY A 226 -1.62 -15.84 -0.31
CA GLY A 226 -2.79 -16.27 -1.08
C GLY A 226 -3.28 -15.19 -2.07
N PRO A 227 -4.31 -15.51 -2.89
CA PRO A 227 -4.80 -14.60 -3.94
C PRO A 227 -5.16 -13.19 -3.46
N TRP A 228 -5.79 -13.06 -2.29
CA TRP A 228 -6.08 -11.73 -1.71
C TRP A 228 -4.80 -10.93 -1.40
N THR A 229 -3.77 -11.59 -0.85
CA THR A 229 -2.48 -10.94 -0.52
C THR A 229 -1.78 -10.47 -1.79
N VAL A 230 -1.83 -11.29 -2.85
CA VAL A 230 -1.29 -10.93 -4.17
C VAL A 230 -2.05 -9.76 -4.78
N SER A 231 -3.38 -9.80 -4.86
CA SER A 231 -4.19 -8.68 -5.37
C SER A 231 -3.93 -7.39 -4.60
N TYR A 232 -3.81 -7.46 -3.27
CA TYR A 232 -3.48 -6.29 -2.44
C TYR A 232 -2.07 -5.76 -2.75
N ALA A 233 -1.08 -6.65 -2.84
CA ALA A 233 0.30 -6.28 -3.12
C ALA A 233 0.47 -5.67 -4.52
N LEU A 234 -0.20 -6.24 -5.53
CA LEU A 234 -0.25 -5.69 -6.88
C LEU A 234 -0.86 -4.29 -6.90
N LEU A 235 -1.92 -4.07 -6.15
CA LEU A 235 -2.55 -2.75 -6.03
C LEU A 235 -1.63 -1.74 -5.31
N ARG A 236 -1.14 -2.06 -4.11
CA ARG A 236 -0.45 -1.11 -3.22
C ARG A 236 1.05 -1.03 -3.46
N GLY A 237 1.67 -2.04 -4.06
CA GLY A 237 3.09 -2.08 -4.36
C GLY A 237 3.44 -1.78 -5.81
N TYR A 238 2.54 -2.10 -6.75
CA TYR A 238 2.79 -1.98 -8.20
C TYR A 238 1.76 -1.12 -8.94
N GLY A 239 0.71 -0.64 -8.26
CA GLY A 239 -0.32 0.19 -8.87
C GLY A 239 -1.22 -0.54 -9.87
N TRP A 240 -1.26 -1.87 -9.84
CA TRP A 240 -2.10 -2.64 -10.76
C TRP A 240 -3.56 -2.64 -10.29
N LEU A 241 -4.43 -2.13 -11.15
CA LEU A 241 -5.81 -1.79 -10.79
C LEU A 241 -6.84 -2.89 -11.07
N ASP A 242 -6.40 -4.08 -11.50
CA ASP A 242 -7.30 -5.17 -11.90
C ASP A 242 -7.29 -6.40 -10.98
N GLY A 243 -6.65 -6.30 -9.81
CA GLY A 243 -6.66 -7.37 -8.81
C GLY A 243 -8.05 -7.58 -8.20
N SER A 244 -8.53 -8.82 -8.17
CA SER A 244 -9.80 -9.14 -7.53
C SER A 244 -9.63 -9.22 -6.01
N LEU A 245 -10.33 -8.34 -5.30
CA LEU A 245 -10.37 -8.27 -3.83
C LEU A 245 -11.66 -8.87 -3.25
N HIS A 246 -12.24 -9.87 -3.93
CA HIS A 246 -13.51 -10.48 -3.54
C HIS A 246 -13.50 -11.17 -2.16
N GLY A 247 -12.32 -11.58 -1.67
CA GLY A 247 -12.13 -12.13 -0.33
C GLY A 247 -12.17 -11.08 0.79
N ASP A 248 -12.09 -9.79 0.44
CA ASP A 248 -12.01 -8.70 1.40
C ASP A 248 -13.35 -8.43 2.07
N VAL A 249 -13.38 -8.48 3.41
CA VAL A 249 -14.62 -8.34 4.18
C VAL A 249 -15.24 -6.95 4.03
N ALA A 250 -14.42 -5.91 3.91
CA ALA A 250 -14.89 -4.54 3.75
C ALA A 250 -15.45 -4.32 2.34
N VAL A 251 -14.78 -4.83 1.30
CA VAL A 251 -15.30 -4.81 -0.09
C VAL A 251 -16.66 -5.51 -0.16
N ARG A 252 -16.79 -6.71 0.41
CA ARG A 252 -18.05 -7.46 0.43
C ARG A 252 -19.16 -6.71 1.17
N LYS A 253 -18.85 -6.08 2.32
CA LYS A 253 -19.80 -5.28 3.09
C LYS A 253 -20.30 -4.08 2.29
N ALA A 254 -19.38 -3.32 1.69
CA ALA A 254 -19.71 -2.17 0.86
C ALA A 254 -20.52 -2.56 -0.39
N LEU A 255 -20.17 -3.69 -1.03
CA LEU A 255 -20.93 -4.20 -2.16
C LEU A 255 -22.38 -4.52 -1.78
N GLY A 256 -22.61 -5.14 -0.61
CA GLY A 256 -23.97 -5.37 -0.11
C GLY A 256 -24.79 -4.07 -0.01
N MET A 257 -24.18 -2.97 0.43
CA MET A 257 -24.83 -1.66 0.49
C MET A 257 -25.16 -1.11 -0.90
N VAL A 258 -24.22 -1.23 -1.85
CA VAL A 258 -24.39 -0.78 -3.25
C VAL A 258 -25.49 -1.56 -3.96
N LEU A 259 -25.60 -2.85 -3.69
CA LEU A 259 -26.60 -3.74 -4.29
C LEU A 259 -27.97 -3.67 -3.58
N GLY A 260 -28.07 -2.99 -2.42
CA GLY A 260 -29.26 -3.06 -1.58
C GLY A 260 -29.60 -4.49 -1.14
N ALA A 261 -28.60 -5.35 -1.02
CA ALA A 261 -28.78 -6.76 -0.71
C ALA A 261 -29.18 -6.95 0.77
N ALA A 262 -30.14 -7.84 1.03
CA ALA A 262 -30.54 -8.18 2.40
C ALA A 262 -29.39 -8.81 3.20
N ASP A 263 -28.60 -9.65 2.53
CA ASP A 263 -27.43 -10.32 3.09
C ASP A 263 -26.14 -9.84 2.44
N LYS A 264 -25.05 -9.89 3.21
CA LYS A 264 -23.70 -9.57 2.71
C LYS A 264 -23.30 -10.60 1.64
N PRO A 265 -22.97 -10.17 0.40
CA PRO A 265 -22.52 -11.07 -0.66
C PRO A 265 -21.38 -11.98 -0.23
N ASP A 266 -21.38 -13.22 -0.70
CA ASP A 266 -20.28 -14.16 -0.50
C ASP A 266 -19.08 -13.87 -1.42
N GLN A 267 -17.99 -14.62 -1.25
CA GLN A 267 -16.78 -14.44 -2.06
C GLN A 267 -17.04 -14.69 -3.55
N ARG A 268 -17.86 -15.70 -3.88
CA ARG A 268 -18.16 -16.09 -5.26
C ARG A 268 -19.06 -15.05 -5.94
N GLN A 269 -20.08 -14.57 -5.24
CA GLN A 269 -20.96 -13.49 -5.71
C GLN A 269 -20.17 -12.20 -5.93
N THR A 270 -19.27 -11.87 -4.99
CA THR A 270 -18.43 -10.66 -5.09
C THR A 270 -17.44 -10.78 -6.24
N GLN A 271 -16.85 -11.97 -6.44
CA GLN A 271 -15.95 -12.23 -7.57
C GLN A 271 -16.68 -12.05 -8.90
N ALA A 272 -17.83 -12.71 -9.08
CA ALA A 272 -18.63 -12.62 -10.30
C ALA A 272 -19.09 -11.19 -10.60
N TRP A 273 -19.44 -10.41 -9.56
CA TRP A 273 -19.78 -9.00 -9.75
C TRP A 273 -18.57 -8.16 -10.16
N LEU A 274 -17.40 -8.38 -9.54
CA LEU A 274 -16.17 -7.66 -9.89
C LEU A 274 -15.72 -7.96 -11.32
N GLU A 275 -15.92 -9.17 -11.85
CA GLU A 275 -15.50 -9.56 -13.20
C GLU A 275 -15.98 -8.60 -14.31
N ALA A 276 -17.18 -8.01 -14.15
CA ALA A 276 -17.74 -7.03 -15.08
C ALA A 276 -16.95 -5.71 -15.17
N PHE A 277 -15.99 -5.48 -14.27
CA PHE A 277 -15.23 -4.24 -14.17
C PHE A 277 -13.75 -4.39 -14.53
N SER A 278 -13.31 -5.51 -15.11
CA SER A 278 -11.96 -5.57 -15.68
C SER A 278 -11.82 -4.51 -16.80
N PRO A 279 -10.70 -3.75 -16.87
CA PRO A 279 -9.44 -3.91 -16.14
C PRO A 279 -9.29 -3.09 -14.83
N TRP A 280 -10.38 -2.81 -14.12
CA TRP A 280 -10.45 -1.89 -12.98
C TRP A 280 -10.95 -2.52 -11.68
N ARG A 281 -10.91 -3.85 -11.55
CA ARG A 281 -11.50 -4.57 -10.40
C ARG A 281 -10.99 -4.08 -9.05
N ALA A 282 -9.69 -3.81 -8.93
CA ALA A 282 -9.11 -3.31 -7.69
C ALA A 282 -9.46 -1.84 -7.45
N LEU A 283 -9.57 -1.01 -8.49
CA LEU A 283 -10.01 0.39 -8.35
C LEU A 283 -11.48 0.46 -7.92
N VAL A 284 -12.35 -0.40 -8.46
CA VAL A 284 -13.73 -0.54 -8.00
C VAL A 284 -13.79 -0.96 -6.53
N ALA A 285 -12.99 -1.96 -6.14
CA ALA A 285 -12.85 -2.34 -4.74
C ALA A 285 -12.35 -1.17 -3.86
N ALA A 286 -11.51 -0.29 -4.40
CA ALA A 286 -11.04 0.90 -3.71
C ALA A 286 -12.16 1.95 -3.48
N HIS A 287 -13.05 2.16 -4.46
CA HIS A 287 -14.28 2.95 -4.25
C HIS A 287 -15.20 2.32 -3.20
N LEU A 288 -15.30 0.98 -3.17
CA LEU A 288 -16.06 0.27 -2.15
C LEU A 288 -15.44 0.45 -0.74
N TRP A 289 -14.12 0.44 -0.60
CA TRP A 289 -13.46 0.80 0.67
C TRP A 289 -13.79 2.25 1.07
N ALA A 290 -13.71 3.20 0.13
CA ALA A 290 -13.97 4.61 0.39
C ALA A 290 -15.43 4.89 0.80
N LEU A 291 -16.39 4.03 0.41
CA LEU A 291 -17.78 4.10 0.85
C LEU A 291 -17.95 3.86 2.36
N LEU A 292 -17.09 3.02 2.95
CA LEU A 292 -17.17 2.67 4.38
C LEU A 292 -16.46 3.68 5.29
N GLN A 293 -15.72 4.63 4.72
CA GLN A 293 -14.95 5.61 5.46
C GLN A 293 -15.47 7.03 5.23
N ALA A 294 -15.66 7.78 6.32
CA ALA A 294 -16.03 9.19 6.23
C ALA A 294 -14.94 10.04 5.54
N GLY A 295 -13.66 9.63 5.57
CA GLY A 295 -12.50 10.47 5.20
C GLY A 295 -11.47 9.92 4.19
N GLY A 296 -11.72 8.83 3.45
CA GLY A 296 -10.70 8.22 2.56
C GLY A 296 -10.01 6.99 3.17
N PHE A 297 -9.05 6.38 2.45
CA PHE A 297 -8.46 5.05 2.73
C PHE A 297 -7.84 4.84 4.12
#